data_AF-A6LJL8-F1
#
_entry.id   AF-A6LJL8-F1
#
_cell.length_a   1.000
_cell.length_b   1.000
_cell.length_c   1.000
_cell.angle_alpha   90.00
_cell.angle_beta   90.00
_cell.angle_gamma   90.00
#
_symmetry.space_group_name_H-M   'P 1'
#
loop_
_entity.id
_entity.type
_entity.pdbx_description
1 polymer ?
#
loop_
_entity_poly.entity_id
_entity_poly.type
_entity_poly.pdbx_seq_one_letter_code
_entity_poly.pdbx_strand_id
1 'polypeptide(L)'
;MKIDEKLVEEIAFLARLEIDNKKKIINEMQKIVNYFELLNEVNTDNVEPMYTPIEDVYKPQKRQSRFFEDVDLIRDNFPDREKNYLKVPGIHK
;
A
#
# COMPACT_ATOMS: atom_id res chain seq x y z
N MET A 1 -15.01 -7.18 -15.38
CA MET A 1 -15.12 -7.46 -13.92
C MET A 1 -16.25 -6.61 -13.33
N LYS A 2 -17.11 -7.15 -12.44
CA LYS A 2 -18.19 -6.36 -11.83
C LYS A 2 -17.67 -5.64 -10.58
N ILE A 3 -17.77 -4.32 -10.56
CA ILE A 3 -17.44 -3.50 -9.38
C ILE A 3 -18.74 -3.14 -8.67
N ASP A 4 -18.92 -3.67 -7.45
CA ASP A 4 -20.07 -3.40 -6.60
C ASP A 4 -19.64 -2.86 -5.22
N GLU A 5 -20.61 -2.46 -4.40
CA GLU A 5 -20.36 -1.87 -3.08
C GLU A 5 -19.56 -2.81 -2.18
N LYS A 6 -19.84 -4.11 -2.22
CA LYS A 6 -19.14 -5.11 -1.42
C LYS A 6 -17.65 -5.14 -1.77
N LEU A 7 -17.32 -5.20 -3.06
CA LEU A 7 -15.93 -5.19 -3.50
C LEU A 7 -15.22 -3.89 -3.09
N VAL A 8 -15.87 -2.74 -3.21
CA VAL A 8 -15.29 -1.45 -2.81
C VAL A 8 -15.05 -1.40 -1.31
N GLU A 9 -15.96 -1.94 -0.49
CA GLU A 9 -15.76 -2.04 0.96
C GLU A 9 -14.59 -2.96 1.33
N GLU A 10 -14.46 -4.12 0.67
CA GLU A 10 -13.36 -5.05 0.91
C GLU A 10 -12.00 -4.40 0.56
N ILE A 11 -11.91 -3.71 -0.58
CA ILE A 11 -10.70 -2.99 -0.98
C ILE A 11 -10.40 -1.84 -0.03
N ALA A 12 -11.41 -1.07 0.37
CA ALA A 12 -11.25 0.03 1.33
C ALA A 12 -10.74 -0.47 2.68
N PHE A 13 -11.27 -1.59 3.17
CA PHE A 13 -10.81 -2.24 4.38
C PHE A 13 -9.34 -2.67 4.27
N LEU A 14 -8.95 -3.32 3.17
CA LEU A 14 -7.57 -3.73 2.92
C LEU A 14 -6.61 -2.53 2.86
N ALA A 15 -7.05 -1.42 2.27
CA ALA A 15 -6.30 -0.18 2.16
C ALA A 15 -6.35 0.71 3.43
N ARG A 16 -7.14 0.33 4.44
CA ARG A 16 -7.40 1.14 5.65
C ARG A 16 -7.97 2.52 5.35
N LEU A 17 -8.88 2.60 4.36
CA LEU A 17 -9.56 3.81 3.95
C LEU A 17 -11.03 3.80 4.38
N GLU A 18 -11.51 4.94 4.87
CA GLU A 18 -12.94 5.21 5.02
C GLU A 18 -13.45 5.92 3.76
N ILE A 19 -14.63 5.52 3.25
CA ILE A 19 -15.18 6.04 2.00
C ILE A 19 -16.56 6.66 2.28
N ASP A 20 -16.64 7.98 2.09
CA ASP A 20 -17.89 8.73 2.28
C ASP A 20 -18.91 8.48 1.15
N ASN A 21 -18.44 8.45 -0.11
CA ASN A 21 -19.31 8.32 -1.29
C ASN A 21 -18.95 7.08 -2.13
N LYS A 22 -19.45 5.92 -1.69
CA LYS A 22 -19.22 4.63 -2.35
C LYS A 22 -19.68 4.62 -3.81
N LYS A 23 -20.82 5.26 -4.13
CA LYS A 23 -21.35 5.32 -5.51
C LYS A 23 -20.39 6.04 -6.47
N LYS A 24 -19.78 7.15 -6.03
CA LYS A 24 -18.79 7.86 -6.82
C LYS A 24 -17.57 6.97 -7.08
N ILE A 25 -17.06 6.32 -6.04
CA ILE A 25 -15.88 5.44 -6.13
C ILE A 25 -16.14 4.26 -7.06
N ILE A 26 -17.30 3.60 -6.97
CA ILE A 26 -17.67 2.51 -7.88
C ILE A 26 -17.62 2.98 -9.34
N ASN A 27 -18.23 4.12 -9.64
CA ASN A 27 -18.25 4.66 -11.00
C ASN A 27 -16.85 5.02 -11.51
N GLU A 28 -16.01 5.62 -10.67
CA GLU A 28 -14.64 5.99 -11.03
C GLU A 28 -13.75 4.76 -11.21
N MET A 29 -13.82 3.78 -10.30
CA MET A 29 -13.11 2.51 -10.43
C MET A 29 -13.54 1.76 -11.69
N GLN A 30 -14.83 1.74 -12.03
CA GLN A 30 -15.31 1.08 -13.24
C GLN A 30 -14.71 1.73 -14.50
N LYS A 31 -14.65 3.06 -14.55
CA LYS A 31 -14.00 3.78 -15.66
C LYS A 31 -12.52 3.43 -15.78
N ILE A 32 -11.79 3.38 -14.66
CA ILE A 32 -10.35 3.08 -14.64
C ILE A 32 -10.09 1.63 -15.08
N VAL A 33 -10.84 0.66 -14.56
CA VAL A 33 -10.68 -0.75 -14.92
C VAL A 33 -11.02 -0.96 -16.40
N ASN A 34 -12.11 -0.37 -16.89
CA ASN A 34 -12.46 -0.43 -18.32
C ASN A 34 -11.36 0.17 -19.21
N TYR A 35 -10.70 1.25 -18.76
CA TYR A 35 -9.57 1.82 -19.50
C TYR A 35 -8.39 0.85 -19.58
N PHE A 36 -8.10 0.10 -18.51
CA PHE A 36 -7.04 -0.91 -18.51
C PHE A 36 -7.36 -2.16 -19.35
N GLU A 37 -8.62 -2.40 -19.72
CA GLU A 37 -8.97 -3.51 -20.62
C GLU A 37 -8.29 -3.37 -22.00
N LEU A 38 -7.88 -2.16 -22.39
CA LEU A 38 -7.07 -1.90 -23.59
C LEU A 38 -5.73 -2.67 -23.58
N LEU A 39 -5.17 -2.95 -22.40
CA LEU A 39 -3.91 -3.70 -22.30
C LEU A 39 -4.07 -5.17 -22.74
N ASN A 40 -5.29 -5.72 -22.73
CA ASN A 40 -5.56 -7.08 -23.17
C ASN A 40 -5.43 -7.25 -24.71
N GLU A 41 -5.39 -6.16 -25.47
CA GLU A 41 -5.20 -6.19 -26.94
C GLU A 41 -3.74 -6.51 -27.32
N VAL A 42 -2.81 -6.42 -26.37
CA VAL A 42 -1.38 -6.65 -26.58
C VAL A 42 -1.00 -8.05 -26.12
N ASN A 43 -0.44 -8.87 -27.02
CA ASN A 43 0.04 -10.21 -26.66
C ASN A 43 1.36 -10.12 -25.87
N THR A 44 1.37 -10.68 -24.66
CA THR A 44 2.53 -10.77 -23.77
C THR A 44 2.94 -12.20 -23.41
N ASP A 45 2.46 -13.24 -24.12
CA ASP A 45 2.66 -14.67 -23.79
C ASP A 45 4.14 -15.07 -23.66
N ASN A 46 5.03 -14.40 -24.40
CA ASN A 46 6.48 -14.68 -24.41
C ASN A 46 7.32 -13.47 -23.96
N VAL A 47 6.70 -12.56 -23.20
CA VAL A 47 7.37 -11.36 -22.68
C VAL A 47 7.48 -11.49 -21.17
N GLU A 48 8.71 -11.57 -20.68
CA GLU A 48 8.98 -11.59 -19.24
C GLU A 48 8.57 -10.26 -18.59
N PRO A 49 7.95 -10.28 -17.40
CA PRO A 49 7.61 -9.06 -16.67
C PRO A 49 8.86 -8.26 -16.28
N MET A 50 8.79 -6.94 -16.42
CA MET A 50 9.83 -6.03 -15.94
C MET A 50 9.56 -5.64 -14.48
N TYR A 51 10.42 -6.08 -13.55
CA TYR A 51 10.31 -5.76 -12.12
C TYR A 51 11.07 -4.49 -11.71
N THR A 52 12.22 -4.25 -12.35
CA THR A 52 13.08 -3.09 -12.13
C THR A 52 13.64 -2.65 -13.47
N PRO A 53 13.74 -1.33 -13.74
CA PRO A 53 14.43 -0.84 -14.92
C PRO A 53 15.96 -0.91 -14.80
N ILE A 54 16.48 -1.23 -13.60
CA ILE A 54 17.91 -1.34 -13.31
C ILE A 54 18.31 -2.81 -13.30
N GLU A 55 19.35 -3.16 -14.05
CA GLU A 55 19.90 -4.53 -14.17
C GLU A 55 20.87 -4.90 -13.04
N ASP A 56 20.86 -4.16 -11.92
CA ASP A 56 21.82 -4.35 -10.83
C ASP A 56 21.56 -5.67 -10.10
N VAL A 57 22.62 -6.46 -9.92
CA VAL A 57 22.57 -7.68 -9.12
C VAL A 57 22.41 -7.32 -7.65
N TYR A 58 21.66 -8.15 -6.92
CA TYR A 58 21.52 -8.04 -5.47
C TYR A 58 22.88 -7.89 -4.77
N LYS A 59 23.04 -6.81 -4.01
CA LYS A 59 24.24 -6.50 -3.22
C LYS A 59 23.95 -6.80 -1.74
N PRO A 60 24.44 -7.92 -1.17
CA PRO A 60 24.23 -8.21 0.24
C PRO A 60 24.93 -7.17 1.11
N GLN A 61 24.20 -6.60 2.07
CA GLN A 61 24.79 -5.72 3.07
C GLN A 61 25.61 -6.55 4.08
N LYS A 62 26.81 -6.07 4.43
CA LYS A 62 27.60 -6.67 5.51
C LYS A 62 26.92 -6.40 6.85
N ARG A 63 26.81 -7.42 7.70
CA ARG A 63 26.28 -7.28 9.06
C ARG A 63 27.20 -6.34 9.85
N GLN A 64 26.68 -5.17 10.21
CA GLN A 64 27.34 -4.20 11.09
C GLN A 64 26.34 -3.76 12.14
N SER A 65 26.75 -3.76 13.41
CA SER A 65 25.94 -3.17 14.47
C SER A 65 25.92 -1.66 14.28
N ARG A 66 24.74 -1.05 14.37
CA ARG A 66 24.57 0.40 14.45
C ARG A 66 23.80 0.72 15.72
N PHE A 67 24.31 1.67 16.49
CA PHE A 67 23.50 2.28 17.54
C PHE A 67 22.58 3.29 16.87
N PHE A 68 21.28 3.20 17.17
CA PHE A 68 20.33 4.22 16.78
C PHE A 68 20.27 5.21 17.93
N GLU A 69 20.73 6.44 17.69
CA GLU A 69 21.09 7.35 18.78
C GLU A 69 19.92 8.19 19.29
N ASP A 70 18.87 8.38 18.49
CA ASP A 70 17.83 9.36 18.79
C ASP A 70 16.43 8.75 18.91
N VAL A 71 16.20 8.09 20.05
CA VAL A 71 14.89 7.50 20.39
C VAL A 71 13.83 8.59 20.57
N ASP A 72 14.22 9.79 20.99
CA ASP A 72 13.31 10.90 21.21
C ASP A 72 12.83 11.48 19.87
N LEU A 73 13.67 11.57 18.85
CA LEU A 73 13.27 11.93 17.49
C LEU A 73 12.16 11.02 16.95
N ILE A 74 12.21 9.71 17.18
CA ILE A 74 11.13 8.80 16.77
C ILE A 74 9.82 9.16 17.46
N ARG A 75 9.88 9.43 18.77
CA ARG A 75 8.70 9.71 19.59
C ARG A 75 8.08 11.08 19.26
N ASP A 76 8.92 12.06 18.95
CA ASP A 76 8.48 13.41 18.61
C ASP A 76 7.83 13.47 17.22
N ASN A 77 8.14 12.52 16.33
CA ASN A 77 7.47 12.36 15.03
C ASN A 77 6.16 11.56 15.10
N PHE A 78 5.78 11.06 16.27
CA PHE A 78 4.60 10.22 16.42
C PHE A 78 3.44 11.03 17.02
N PRO A 79 2.18 10.79 16.58
CA PRO A 79 1.04 11.62 17.01
C PRO A 79 0.77 11.66 18.53
N ASP A 80 0.99 10.57 19.26
CA ASP A 80 0.75 10.50 20.72
C ASP A 80 1.76 9.56 21.40
N ARG A 81 2.27 9.94 22.57
CA ARG A 81 3.25 9.14 23.32
C ARG A 81 2.92 9.12 24.80
N GLU A 82 3.26 8.01 25.44
CA GLU A 82 3.18 7.88 26.89
C GLU A 82 4.52 7.42 27.44
N LYS A 83 5.21 8.31 28.17
CA LYS A 83 6.55 8.09 28.69
C LYS A 83 7.50 7.65 27.56
N ASN A 84 7.90 6.38 27.58
CA ASN A 84 8.86 5.80 26.66
C ASN A 84 8.21 5.04 25.49
N TYR A 85 6.88 5.09 25.36
CA TYR A 85 6.10 4.30 24.41
C TYR A 85 5.34 5.19 23.42
N LEU A 86 5.14 4.67 22.22
CA LEU A 86 4.19 5.22 21.24
C LEU A 86 2.78 4.80 21.66
N LYS A 87 1.87 5.75 21.79
CA LYS A 87 0.51 5.50 22.27
C LYS A 87 -0.43 5.31 21.10
N VAL A 88 -1.06 4.15 21.03
CA VAL A 88 -2.03 3.77 20.00
C VAL A 88 -3.34 3.31 20.64
N PRO A 89 -4.46 3.32 19.90
CA PRO A 89 -5.67 2.65 20.34
C PRO A 89 -5.39 1.18 20.70
N GLY A 90 -5.93 0.72 21.83
CA GLY A 90 -5.80 -0.66 22.26
C GLY A 90 -6.45 -1.62 21.28
N ILE A 91 -5.79 -2.76 21.03
CA ILE A 91 -6.37 -3.83 20.21
C ILE A 91 -7.34 -4.62 21.10
N HIS A 92 -8.62 -4.27 21.01
CA HIS A 92 -9.69 -5.05 21.63
C HIS A 92 -10.48 -5.78 20.54
N LYS A 93 -10.81 -7.05 20.79
CA LYS A 93 -11.59 -7.91 19.89
C LYS A 93 -13.07 -7.58 19.96
#